data_AF-A0AAP0Q7X4-F1
#
_entry.id   AF-A0AAP0Q7X4-F1
#
_cell.length_a   1.000
_cell.length_b   1.000
_cell.length_c   1.000
_cell.angle_alpha   90.00
_cell.angle_beta   90.00
_cell.angle_gamma   90.00
#
_symmetry.space_group_name_H-M   'P 1'
#
loop_
_entity.id
_entity.type
_entity.pdbx_description
1 polymer ?
#
loop_
_entity_poly.entity_id
_entity_poly.type
_entity_poly.pdbx_seq_one_letter_code
_entity_poly.pdbx_strand_id
1 'polypeptide(L)'
;MFDCDRNVPTKLKGKFYRTAIRPAMLYGSECWAVKQQQLHKMNVAEMRMLRWMCGKTRKDRIRNIKIQRQVGVAPIDTKIREGRLRWFGHLQRRPTNAPTRKLDSIETVEIRRGRGIPKLT
;
A
#
# COMPACT_ATOMS: atom_id res chain seq x y z
N MET A 1 -17.26 -8.76 -13.92
CA MET A 1 -17.51 -7.60 -13.04
C MET A 1 -18.23 -8.13 -11.80
N PHE A 2 -17.50 -8.38 -10.71
CA PHE A 2 -18.02 -9.09 -9.53
C PHE A 2 -18.92 -8.21 -8.67
N ASP A 3 -20.19 -8.01 -9.04
CA ASP A 3 -21.13 -7.29 -8.19
C ASP A 3 -21.15 -7.95 -6.79
N CYS A 4 -20.69 -7.23 -5.78
CA CYS A 4 -20.53 -7.78 -4.44
C CYS A 4 -21.91 -7.86 -3.79
N ASP A 5 -22.42 -9.08 -3.60
CA ASP A 5 -23.75 -9.34 -3.04
C ASP A 5 -24.06 -8.40 -1.87
N ARG A 6 -25.19 -7.71 -1.98
CA ARG A 6 -25.65 -6.68 -1.04
C ARG A 6 -26.02 -7.30 0.31
N ASN A 7 -26.34 -8.58 0.34
CA ASN A 7 -26.66 -9.35 1.55
C ASN A 7 -25.42 -9.65 2.42
N VAL A 8 -24.22 -9.57 1.84
CA VAL A 8 -22.99 -9.84 2.59
C VAL A 8 -22.72 -8.71 3.59
N PRO A 9 -22.53 -9.01 4.89
CA PRO A 9 -22.24 -8.01 5.89
C PRO A 9 -21.00 -7.17 5.54
N THR A 10 -21.07 -5.85 5.75
CA THR A 10 -19.98 -4.93 5.38
C THR A 10 -18.65 -5.29 6.08
N LYS A 11 -18.72 -5.84 7.30
CA LYS A 11 -17.55 -6.33 8.04
C LYS A 11 -16.90 -7.54 7.37
N LEU A 12 -17.68 -8.44 6.79
CA LEU A 12 -17.16 -9.60 6.06
C LEU A 12 -16.47 -9.17 4.76
N LYS A 13 -17.04 -8.19 4.05
CA LYS A 13 -16.38 -7.55 2.88
C LYS A 13 -15.03 -6.94 3.26
N GLY A 14 -14.94 -6.31 4.44
CA GLY A 14 -13.69 -5.79 4.97
C GLY A 14 -12.65 -6.86 5.30
N LYS A 15 -13.09 -7.99 5.88
CA LYS A 15 -12.23 -9.16 6.12
C LYS A 15 -11.68 -9.72 4.82
N PHE A 16 -12.54 -9.90 3.81
CA PHE A 16 -12.13 -10.35 2.49
C PHE A 16 -11.10 -9.41 1.86
N TYR A 17 -11.36 -8.10 1.88
CA TYR A 17 -10.41 -7.10 1.38
C TYR A 17 -9.06 -7.21 2.09
N ARG A 18 -9.05 -7.34 3.42
CA ARG A 18 -7.81 -7.45 4.20
C ARG A 18 -7.00 -8.70 3.85
N THR A 19 -7.67 -9.81 3.57
CA THR A 19 -7.04 -11.13 3.39
C THR A 19 -6.65 -11.41 1.95
N ALA A 20 -7.48 -11.07 0.97
CA ALA A 20 -7.26 -11.43 -0.43
C ALA A 20 -6.73 -10.26 -1.27
N ILE A 21 -7.40 -9.10 -1.19
CA ILE A 21 -7.11 -7.97 -2.09
C ILE A 21 -5.89 -7.19 -1.64
N ARG A 22 -5.81 -6.87 -0.35
CA ARG A 22 -4.75 -6.01 0.20
C ARG A 22 -3.35 -6.60 0.04
N PRO A 23 -3.08 -7.88 0.33
CA PRO A 23 -1.75 -8.45 0.12
C PRO A 23 -1.33 -8.42 -1.36
N ALA A 24 -2.25 -8.73 -2.27
CA ALA A 24 -1.99 -8.65 -3.71
C ALA A 24 -1.65 -7.22 -4.16
N MET A 25 -2.36 -6.22 -3.63
CA MET A 25 -2.13 -4.81 -3.95
C MET A 25 -0.83 -4.26 -3.33
N LEU A 26 -0.43 -4.77 -2.16
CA LEU A 26 0.77 -4.35 -1.44
C LEU A 26 2.02 -5.14 -1.82
N TYR A 27 1.90 -6.17 -2.66
CA TYR A 27 3.02 -6.97 -3.09
C TYR A 27 4.12 -6.09 -3.71
N GLY A 28 5.36 -6.23 -3.22
CA GLY A 28 6.51 -5.44 -3.67
C GLY A 28 6.58 -3.98 -3.17
N SER A 29 5.55 -3.46 -2.49
CA SER A 29 5.54 -2.07 -1.98
C SER A 29 6.57 -1.80 -0.87
N GLU A 30 7.06 -2.87 -0.23
CA GLU A 30 8.07 -2.84 0.82
C GLU A 30 9.48 -2.55 0.27
N CYS A 31 9.77 -2.98 -0.96
CA CYS A 31 11.12 -2.94 -1.54
C CYS A 31 11.36 -1.76 -2.48
N TRP A 32 10.31 -1.05 -2.92
CA TRP A 32 10.44 0.04 -3.89
C TRP A 32 10.36 1.42 -3.23
N ALA A 33 11.07 2.39 -3.82
CA ALA A 33 10.98 3.81 -3.46
C ALA A 33 9.62 4.40 -3.91
N VAL A 34 8.57 4.10 -3.14
CA VAL A 34 7.21 4.60 -3.42
C VAL A 34 7.20 6.13 -3.35
N LYS A 35 6.92 6.76 -4.50
CA LYS A 35 6.72 8.21 -4.63
C LYS A 35 5.33 8.59 -4.10
N GLN A 36 5.15 9.85 -3.68
CA GLN A 36 3.85 10.35 -3.22
C GLN A 36 2.74 10.19 -4.28
N GLN A 37 3.07 10.35 -5.56
CA GLN A 37 2.14 10.09 -6.67
C GLN A 37 1.65 8.63 -6.71
N GLN A 38 2.53 7.67 -6.42
CA GLN A 38 2.15 6.25 -6.36
C GLN A 38 1.26 5.97 -5.14
N LEU A 39 1.59 6.53 -3.97
CA LEU A 39 0.72 6.44 -2.79
C LEU A 39 -0.66 7.03 -3.06
N HIS A 40 -0.75 8.16 -3.77
CA HIS A 40 -2.02 8.74 -4.16
C HIS A 40 -2.82 7.80 -5.06
N LYS A 41 -2.18 7.22 -6.10
CA LYS A 41 -2.83 6.24 -6.99
C LYS A 41 -3.33 5.02 -6.21
N MET A 42 -2.55 4.50 -5.26
CA MET A 42 -2.95 3.39 -4.41
C MET A 42 -4.14 3.75 -3.51
N ASN A 43 -4.14 4.93 -2.91
CA ASN A 43 -5.28 5.42 -2.13
C ASN A 43 -6.56 5.54 -2.97
N VAL A 44 -6.45 6.07 -4.20
CA VAL A 44 -7.58 6.19 -5.12
C VAL A 44 -8.11 4.80 -5.50
N ALA A 45 -7.22 3.85 -5.79
CA ALA A 45 -7.59 2.47 -6.12
C ALA A 45 -8.27 1.76 -4.93
N GLU A 46 -7.70 1.85 -3.71
CA GLU A 46 -8.33 1.32 -2.48
C GLU A 46 -9.73 1.90 -2.31
N MET A 47 -9.87 3.22 -2.36
CA MET A 47 -11.16 3.86 -2.13
C MET A 47 -12.19 3.53 -3.22
N ARG A 48 -11.77 3.34 -4.48
CA ARG A 48 -12.64 2.89 -5.56
C ARG A 48 -13.17 1.48 -5.30
N MET A 49 -12.30 0.55 -4.90
CA MET A 49 -12.70 -0.82 -4.56
C MET A 49 -13.61 -0.87 -3.33
N LEU A 50 -13.26 -0.17 -2.25
CA LEU A 50 -14.06 -0.13 -1.03
C LEU A 50 -15.47 0.43 -1.28
N ARG A 51 -15.56 1.52 -2.05
CA ARG A 51 -16.85 2.11 -2.46
C ARG A 51 -17.69 1.12 -3.24
N TRP A 52 -17.09 0.48 -4.25
CA TRP A 52 -17.78 -0.48 -5.09
C TRP A 52 -18.29 -1.69 -4.31
N MET A 53 -17.46 -2.29 -3.44
CA MET A 53 -17.89 -3.40 -2.57
C MET A 53 -19.07 -3.02 -1.65
N CYS A 54 -19.14 -1.76 -1.23
CA CYS A 54 -20.22 -1.24 -0.38
C CYS A 54 -21.42 -0.69 -1.18
N GLY A 55 -21.40 -0.76 -2.51
CA GLY A 55 -22.43 -0.15 -3.36
C GLY A 55 -22.54 1.36 -3.21
N LYS A 56 -21.43 2.04 -2.87
CA LYS A 56 -21.37 3.50 -2.69
C LYS A 56 -20.80 4.18 -3.91
N THR A 57 -21.36 5.32 -4.27
CA THR A 57 -20.90 6.13 -5.39
C THR A 57 -20.21 7.41 -4.89
N ARG A 58 -19.68 8.22 -5.82
CA ARG A 58 -19.21 9.58 -5.48
C ARG A 58 -20.39 10.54 -5.21
N LYS A 59 -21.58 10.27 -5.76
CA LYS A 59 -22.77 11.11 -5.56
C LYS A 59 -23.25 11.10 -4.11
N ASP A 60 -22.98 10.02 -3.38
CA ASP A 60 -23.36 9.88 -1.97
C ASP A 60 -22.62 10.86 -1.04
N ARG A 61 -21.55 11.53 -1.52
CA ARG A 61 -20.74 12.51 -0.77
C ARG A 61 -20.23 12.01 0.59
N ILE A 62 -20.14 10.69 0.78
CA ILE A 62 -19.63 10.07 2.00
C ILE A 62 -18.11 10.26 2.07
N ARG A 63 -17.60 10.74 3.22
CA ARG A 63 -16.14 10.88 3.46
C ARG A 63 -15.44 9.52 3.44
N ASN A 64 -14.21 9.48 2.90
CA ASN A 64 -13.43 8.23 2.79
C ASN A 64 -13.20 7.53 4.14
N ILE A 65 -12.93 8.30 5.19
CA ILE A 65 -12.74 7.79 6.56
C ILE A 65 -13.98 7.03 7.05
N LYS A 66 -15.19 7.49 6.70
CA LYS A 66 -16.45 6.82 7.10
C LYS A 66 -16.58 5.45 6.43
N ILE A 67 -16.23 5.35 5.15
CA ILE A 67 -16.23 4.07 4.41
C ILE A 67 -15.21 3.11 5.01
N GLN A 68 -13.98 3.57 5.23
CA GLN A 68 -12.92 2.78 5.87
C GLN A 68 -13.34 2.25 7.25
N ARG A 69 -13.96 3.11 8.09
CA ARG A 69 -14.48 2.73 9.42
C ARG A 69 -15.63 1.72 9.34
N GLN A 70 -16.55 1.92 8.40
CA GLN A 70 -17.69 1.01 8.19
C GLN A 70 -17.20 -0.39 7.81
N VAL A 71 -16.29 -0.46 6.84
CA VAL A 71 -15.68 -1.71 6.37
C VAL A 71 -14.70 -2.30 7.40
N GLY A 72 -14.13 -1.48 8.27
CA GLY A 72 -13.16 -1.93 9.28
C GLY A 72 -11.76 -2.10 8.72
N VAL A 73 -11.37 -1.27 7.76
CA VAL A 73 -10.06 -1.30 7.10
C VAL A 73 -9.28 -0.03 7.40
N ALA A 74 -8.03 -0.18 7.83
CA ALA A 74 -7.10 0.94 7.97
C ALA A 74 -6.71 1.50 6.57
N PRO A 75 -6.32 2.77 6.46
CA PRO A 75 -5.83 3.35 5.20
C PRO A 75 -4.62 2.61 4.62
N ILE A 76 -4.54 2.49 3.29
CA ILE A 76 -3.44 1.75 2.63
C ILE A 76 -2.05 2.35 2.87
N ASP A 77 -1.95 3.67 3.00
CA ASP A 77 -0.68 4.35 3.28
C ASP A 77 -0.09 3.94 4.64
N THR A 78 -0.94 3.79 5.65
CA THR A 78 -0.52 3.28 6.96
C THR A 78 0.01 1.85 6.85
N LYS A 79 -0.63 1.01 6.03
CA LYS A 79 -0.21 -0.38 5.82
C LYS A 79 1.09 -0.52 5.03
N ILE A 80 1.35 0.38 4.07
CA ILE A 80 2.65 0.45 3.39
C ILE A 80 3.75 0.82 4.38
N ARG A 81 3.51 1.81 5.25
CA ARG A 81 4.48 2.20 6.29
C ARG A 81 4.77 1.05 7.26
N GLU A 82 3.73 0.37 7.74
CA GLU A 82 3.88 -0.81 8.60
C GLU A 82 4.67 -1.93 7.92
N GLY A 83 4.39 -2.23 6.64
CA GLY A 83 5.11 -3.25 5.87
C GLY A 83 6.60 -2.92 5.72
N ARG A 84 6.92 -1.65 5.42
CA ARG A 84 8.32 -1.18 5.36
C ARG A 84 9.06 -1.31 6.69
N LEU A 85 8.42 -0.93 7.80
CA LEU A 85 9.01 -1.09 9.13
C LEU A 85 9.23 -2.57 9.48
N ARG A 86 8.29 -3.44 9.09
CA ARG A 86 8.43 -4.89 9.27
C ARG A 86 9.60 -5.44 8.45
N TRP A 87 9.74 -5.02 7.19
CA TRP A 87 10.87 -5.37 6.32
C TRP A 87 12.19 -4.87 6.89
N PHE A 88 12.26 -3.62 7.34
CA PHE A 88 13.45 -3.06 7.98
C PHE A 88 13.82 -3.83 9.26
N GLY A 89 12.84 -4.13 10.12
CA GLY A 89 13.06 -4.97 11.30
C GLY A 89 13.51 -6.39 10.95
N HIS A 90 13.12 -6.92 9.79
CA HIS A 90 13.64 -8.19 9.28
C HIS A 90 15.10 -8.08 8.84
N LEU A 91 15.48 -7.00 8.15
CA LEU A 91 16.87 -6.73 7.80
C LEU A 91 17.77 -6.62 9.05
N GLN A 92 17.32 -5.89 10.07
CA GLN A 92 18.07 -5.71 11.32
C GLN A 92 18.27 -7.01 12.10
N ARG A 93 17.34 -7.97 11.99
CA ARG A 93 17.45 -9.30 12.61
C ARG A 93 18.35 -10.28 11.84
N ARG A 94 18.68 -10.02 10.57
CA ARG A 94 19.59 -10.88 9.78
C ARG A 94 21.03 -10.75 10.27
N PRO A 95 21.88 -11.77 10.19
CA PRO A 95 23.29 -11.63 10.56
C PRO A 95 24.01 -10.64 9.64
N THR A 96 25.03 -9.97 10.16
CA THR A 96 25.78 -8.88 9.45
C THR A 96 26.45 -9.37 8.18
N ASN A 97 26.73 -10.66 8.07
CA ASN A 97 27.29 -11.28 6.87
C ASN A 97 26.26 -11.49 5.75
N ALA A 98 24.95 -11.38 6.02
CA ALA A 98 23.91 -11.54 5.03
C ALA A 98 24.01 -10.44 3.94
N PRO A 99 23.96 -10.79 2.65
CA PRO A 99 24.12 -9.83 1.56
C PRO A 99 23.18 -8.62 1.65
N THR A 100 21.93 -8.84 2.08
CA THR A 100 20.93 -7.79 2.23
C THR A 100 21.26 -6.81 3.37
N ARG A 101 21.89 -7.28 4.46
CA ARG A 101 22.30 -6.43 5.59
C ARG A 101 23.58 -5.67 5.27
N LYS A 102 24.50 -6.31 4.54
CA LYS A 102 25.70 -5.63 4.01
C LYS A 102 25.31 -4.45 3.12
N LEU A 103 24.39 -4.66 2.16
CA LEU A 103 23.91 -3.62 1.25
C LEU A 103 23.28 -2.42 1.99
N ASP A 104 22.53 -2.67 3.05
CA ASP A 104 21.92 -1.61 3.88
C ASP A 104 22.98 -0.81 4.65
N SER A 105 24.06 -1.47 5.09
CA SER A 105 25.21 -0.84 5.77
C SER A 105 26.23 -0.21 4.82
N ILE A 106 26.07 -0.33 3.50
CA ILE A 106 26.90 0.42 2.56
C ILE A 106 26.51 1.88 2.75
N GLU A 107 27.39 2.68 3.36
CA GLU A 107 27.28 4.13 3.30
C GLU A 107 27.02 4.51 1.85
N THR A 108 25.91 5.19 1.59
CA THR A 108 25.76 5.92 0.35
C THR A 108 26.81 7.02 0.38
N VAL A 109 28.07 6.69 0.05
CA VAL A 109 29.03 7.65 -0.47
C VAL A 109 28.21 8.45 -1.46
N GLU A 110 28.07 9.75 -1.24
CA GLU A 110 27.22 10.60 -2.07
C GLU A 110 27.59 10.36 -3.54
N ILE A 111 26.87 9.47 -4.22
CA ILE A 111 27.05 9.24 -5.64
C ILE A 111 26.44 10.50 -6.24
N ARG A 112 27.29 11.51 -6.46
CA ARG A 112 26.95 12.73 -7.18
C ARG A 112 26.38 12.28 -8.51
N ARG A 113 25.05 12.27 -8.63
CA ARG A 113 24.38 11.96 -9.90
C ARG A 113 24.91 12.97 -10.91
N GLY A 114 25.61 12.48 -11.94
CA GLY A 114 26.03 13.32 -13.05
C GLY A 114 24.81 14.06 -13.62
N ARG A 115 24.98 15.36 -13.91
CA ARG A 115 23.96 16.12 -14.65
C ARG A 115 23.81 15.48 -16.03
N GLY A 116 22.59 15.08 -16.41
CA GLY A 116 22.29 14.86 -17.84
C GLY A 116 21.58 13.58 -18.27
N ILE A 117 20.72 12.94 -17.46
CA ILE A 117 19.72 12.01 -18.04
C ILE A 117 18.36 12.72 -18.09
N PRO A 118 17.91 13.20 -19.27
CA PRO A 118 16.55 13.69 -19.47
C PRO A 118 15.55 12.55 -19.31
N LYS A 119 14.36 12.86 -18.79
CA LYS A 119 13.26 11.90 -18.73
C LYS A 119 12.66 11.76 -20.12
N LEU A 120 12.62 10.55 -20.68
CA LEU A 120 11.80 10.26 -21.86
C LEU A 120 10.32 10.49 -21.49
N THR A 121 9.69 11.34 -22.30
CA THR A 121 8.25 11.67 -22.31
C THR A 121 7.39 10.47 -22.64
#